data_AF-A0A817B3L9-F1
#
_entry.id   AF-A0A817B3L9-F1
#
_cell.length_a   1.000
_cell.length_b   1.000
_cell.length_c   1.000
_cell.angle_alpha   90.00
_cell.angle_beta   90.00
_cell.angle_gamma   90.00
#
_symmetry.space_group_name_H-M   'P 1'
#
loop_
_entity.id
_entity.type
_entity.pdbx_description
1 polymer ?
#
loop_
_entity_poly.entity_id
_entity_poly.type
_entity_poly.pdbx_seq_one_letter_code
_entity_poly.pdbx_strand_id
1 'polypeptide(L)'
;MHSIVSITIILLILESISGAPVQDSRVIIGSTFGGVIGLIILILDLIAIFELLTSSGHSMCSKLIWILIILFFPIGGLILYWCCVRRRTVDQLL
;
A
#
# COMPACT_ATOMS: atom_id res chain seq x y z
N MET A 1 7.63 -22.18 -55.58
CA MET A 1 7.80 -22.63 -54.18
C MET A 1 9.12 -22.19 -53.58
N HIS A 2 10.26 -22.28 -54.29
CA HIS A 2 11.58 -21.88 -53.76
C HIS A 2 11.68 -20.37 -53.39
N SER A 3 11.12 -19.46 -54.19
CA SER A 3 11.23 -18.01 -53.94
C SER A 3 10.53 -17.55 -52.66
N ILE A 4 9.43 -18.21 -52.27
CA ILE A 4 8.67 -17.87 -51.06
C ILE A 4 9.47 -18.25 -49.80
N VAL A 5 10.14 -19.41 -49.82
CA VAL A 5 10.96 -19.89 -48.70
C VAL A 5 12.15 -18.95 -48.44
N SER A 6 12.83 -18.48 -49.48
CA SER A 6 13.92 -17.50 -49.33
C SER A 6 13.44 -16.18 -48.71
N ILE A 7 12.26 -15.69 -49.08
CA ILE A 7 11.70 -14.45 -48.54
C ILE A 7 11.36 -14.61 -47.06
N THR A 8 10.74 -15.73 -46.68
CA THR A 8 10.41 -16.03 -45.27
C THR A 8 11.67 -16.12 -44.40
N ILE A 9 12.75 -16.73 -44.89
CA ILE A 9 14.02 -16.83 -44.15
C ILE A 9 14.66 -15.45 -43.96
N ILE A 10 14.64 -14.60 -44.99
CA ILE A 10 15.19 -13.24 -44.89
C ILE A 10 14.40 -12.40 -43.87
N LEU A 11 13.07 -12.50 -43.87
CA LEU A 11 12.23 -11.78 -42.90
C LEU A 11 12.48 -12.23 -41.46
N LEU A 12 12.61 -13.54 -41.21
CA LEU A 12 12.95 -14.10 -39.90
C LEU A 12 14.29 -13.58 -39.37
N ILE A 13 15.29 -13.45 -40.24
CA ILE A 13 16.61 -12.93 -39.86
C ILE A 13 16.54 -11.43 -39.52
N LEU A 14 15.69 -10.65 -40.22
CA LEU A 14 15.49 -9.24 -39.94
C LEU A 14 14.72 -9.00 -38.63
N GLU A 15 13.70 -9.81 -38.34
CA GLU A 15 12.96 -9.76 -37.08
C GLU A 15 13.87 -10.07 -35.87
N SER A 16 14.88 -10.92 -36.05
CA SER A 16 15.86 -11.28 -35.00
C SER A 16 16.69 -10.08 -34.52
N ILE A 17 16.82 -9.02 -35.34
CA ILE A 17 17.62 -7.83 -35.00
C ILE A 17 16.77 -6.80 -34.24
N SER A 18 15.44 -6.83 -34.36
CA SER A 18 14.53 -5.88 -33.73
C SER A 18 14.11 -6.28 -32.30
N GLY A 19 14.52 -7.47 -31.83
CA GLY A 19 14.13 -8.03 -30.53
C GLY A 19 15.05 -7.71 -29.36
N ALA A 20 16.07 -6.86 -29.54
CA ALA A 20 16.88 -6.41 -28.41
C ALA A 20 15.95 -5.61 -27.47
N PRO A 21 15.74 -6.05 -26.22
CA PRO A 21 15.07 -5.20 -25.25
C PRO A 21 15.95 -3.96 -25.10
N VAL A 22 15.50 -2.82 -25.64
CA VAL A 22 16.02 -1.52 -25.21
C VAL A 22 15.61 -1.44 -23.75
N GLN A 23 16.53 -1.84 -22.88
CA GLN A 23 16.39 -1.71 -21.45
C GLN A 23 16.34 -0.22 -21.19
N ASP A 24 15.12 0.31 -21.15
CA ASP A 24 14.88 1.65 -20.68
C ASP A 24 15.29 1.64 -19.21
N SER A 25 16.51 2.12 -18.93
CA SER A 25 17.10 2.23 -17.60
C SER A 25 16.41 3.28 -16.73
N ARG A 26 15.15 3.57 -16.99
CA ARG A 26 14.22 4.18 -16.05
C ARG A 26 13.72 3.07 -15.15
N VAL A 27 14.62 2.58 -14.28
CA VAL A 27 14.24 1.71 -13.16
C VAL A 27 13.05 2.36 -12.47
N ILE A 28 11.92 1.67 -12.59
CA ILE A 28 10.63 2.06 -12.03
C ILE A 28 10.83 2.15 -10.52
N ILE A 29 10.95 3.38 -10.02
CA ILE A 29 10.99 3.71 -8.59
C ILE A 29 9.58 3.56 -7.98
N GLY A 30 8.84 2.50 -8.34
CA GLY A 30 7.37 2.52 -8.26
C GLY A 30 6.67 1.25 -7.78
N SER A 31 7.27 0.05 -7.83
CA SER A 31 6.49 -1.17 -7.59
C SER A 31 6.61 -1.76 -6.17
N THR A 32 7.76 -1.68 -5.51
CA THR A 32 7.94 -2.33 -4.19
C THR A 32 7.48 -1.46 -3.01
N PHE A 33 7.63 -0.13 -3.10
CA PHE A 33 7.32 0.77 -1.98
C PHE A 33 5.82 0.82 -1.63
N GLY A 34 4.93 0.59 -2.60
CA GLY A 34 3.47 0.60 -2.37
C GLY A 34 2.97 -0.54 -1.47
N GLY A 35 3.57 -1.73 -1.58
CA GLY A 35 3.17 -2.88 -0.76
C GLY A 35 3.62 -2.76 0.69
N VAL A 36 4.86 -2.31 0.92
CA VAL A 36 5.43 -2.18 2.26
C VAL A 36 4.71 -1.09 3.06
N ILE A 37 4.41 0.06 2.43
CA ILE A 37 3.72 1.16 3.12
C ILE A 37 2.27 0.78 3.48
N GLY A 38 1.57 0.05 2.61
CA GLY A 38 0.22 -0.46 2.89
C GLY A 38 0.21 -1.48 4.04
N LEU A 39 1.23 -2.34 4.12
CA LEU A 39 1.38 -3.32 5.19
C LEU A 39 1.61 -2.65 6.56
N ILE A 40 2.45 -1.60 6.60
CA ILE A 40 2.65 -0.79 7.80
C ILE A 40 1.32 -0.15 8.26
N ILE A 41 0.59 0.47 7.33
CA ILE A 41 -0.69 1.11 7.62
C ILE A 41 -1.71 0.09 8.17
N LEU A 42 -1.76 -1.13 7.61
CA LEU A 42 -2.64 -2.20 8.07
C LEU A 42 -2.30 -2.70 9.48
N ILE A 43 -1.01 -2.79 9.83
CA ILE A 43 -0.58 -3.12 11.20
C ILE A 43 -0.99 -2.02 12.18
N LEU A 44 -0.80 -0.75 11.81
CA LEU A 44 -1.18 0.40 12.64
C LEU A 44 -2.69 0.45 12.89
N ASP A 45 -3.50 0.08 11.90
CA ASP A 45 -4.96 -0.03 12.02
C ASP A 45 -5.38 -1.08 13.07
N LEU A 46 -4.75 -2.26 13.02
CA LEU A 46 -4.98 -3.35 13.97
C LEU A 46 -4.64 -2.94 15.42
N ILE A 47 -3.52 -2.25 15.62
CA ILE A 47 -3.08 -1.77 16.94
C ILE A 47 -4.11 -0.79 17.50
N ALA A 48 -4.59 0.16 16.68
CA ALA A 48 -5.60 1.13 17.11
C ALA A 48 -6.92 0.45 17.52
N ILE A 49 -7.37 -0.56 16.76
CA ILE A 49 -8.57 -1.35 17.08
C ILE A 49 -8.38 -2.09 18.42
N PHE A 50 -7.23 -2.74 18.65
CA PHE A 50 -6.95 -3.42 19.92
C PHE A 50 -6.93 -2.49 21.12
N GLU A 51 -6.32 -1.30 20.99
CA GLU A 51 -6.29 -0.32 22.07
C GLU A 51 -7.69 0.23 22.38
N LEU A 52 -8.53 0.41 21.35
CA LEU A 52 -9.90 0.85 21.51
C LEU A 52 -10.80 -0.22 22.17
N LEU A 53 -10.61 -1.48 21.79
CA LEU A 53 -11.29 -2.62 22.40
C LEU A 53 -10.89 -2.76 23.87
N THR A 54 -9.61 -2.62 24.17
CA THR A 54 -9.04 -2.72 25.53
C THR A 54 -9.41 -1.52 26.42
N SER A 55 -9.71 -0.35 25.83
CA SER A 55 -10.08 0.85 26.58
C SER A 55 -11.44 0.68 27.29
N SER A 56 -11.46 0.43 28.59
CA SER A 56 -12.64 0.00 29.36
C SER A 56 -13.71 1.08 29.65
N GLY A 57 -13.51 2.33 29.20
CA GLY A 57 -14.27 3.50 29.67
C GLY A 57 -15.52 3.90 28.89
N HIS A 58 -15.78 3.32 27.71
CA HIS A 58 -16.88 3.77 26.81
C HIS A 58 -17.83 2.64 26.43
N SER A 59 -19.10 2.99 26.19
CA SER A 59 -20.17 2.05 25.81
C SER A 59 -19.80 1.27 24.53
N MET A 60 -20.21 0.00 24.47
CA MET A 60 -19.90 -0.92 23.36
C MET A 60 -20.31 -0.36 21.98
N CYS A 61 -21.41 0.40 21.93
CA CYS A 61 -21.91 1.02 20.71
C CYS A 61 -20.97 2.10 20.16
N SER A 62 -20.33 2.88 21.05
CA SER A 62 -19.34 3.89 20.65
C SER A 62 -18.07 3.24 20.11
N LYS A 63 -17.58 2.17 20.74
CA LYS A 63 -16.42 1.43 20.24
C LYS A 63 -16.64 0.88 18.82
N LEU A 64 -17.83 0.34 18.56
CA LEU A 64 -18.19 -0.21 17.25
C LEU A 64 -18.18 0.84 16.14
N ILE A 65 -18.71 2.04 16.38
CA ILE A 65 -18.73 3.11 15.35
C ILE A 65 -17.31 3.59 15.03
N TRP A 66 -16.45 3.68 16.06
CA TRP A 66 -15.05 4.07 15.91
C TRP A 66 -14.24 3.03 15.15
N ILE A 67 -14.45 1.74 15.43
CA ILE A 67 -13.80 0.64 14.72
C ILE A 67 -14.20 0.62 13.23
N LEU A 68 -15.48 0.85 12.92
CA LEU A 68 -15.97 0.88 11.54
C LEU A 68 -15.34 2.04 10.73
N ILE A 69 -15.14 3.19 11.36
CA ILE A 69 -14.48 4.37 10.76
C ILE A 69 -12.99 4.12 10.50
N ILE A 70 -12.30 3.49 11.45
CA ILE A 70 -10.87 3.16 11.35
C ILE A 70 -10.65 2.15 10.21
N LEU A 71 -11.47 1.09 10.16
CA LEU A 71 -11.42 0.05 9.11
C LEU A 71 -11.68 0.59 7.70
N PHE A 72 -12.61 1.55 7.54
CA PHE A 72 -12.93 2.14 6.23
C PHE A 72 -11.91 3.20 5.79
N PHE A 73 -11.20 3.80 6.74
CA PHE A 73 -10.28 4.89 6.48
C PHE A 73 -9.02 4.78 7.37
N PRO A 74 -8.05 3.93 7.00
CA PRO A 74 -6.91 3.59 7.85
C PRO A 74 -6.02 4.81 8.17
N ILE A 75 -6.02 5.83 7.31
CA ILE A 75 -5.32 7.10 7.56
C ILE A 75 -5.99 7.93 8.68
N GLY A 76 -7.32 7.87 8.82
CA GLY A 76 -8.05 8.65 9.81
C GLY A 76 -7.88 8.15 11.24
N GLY A 77 -7.75 6.84 11.43
CA GLY A 77 -7.50 6.23 12.73
C GLY A 77 -6.20 6.74 13.37
N LEU A 78 -5.15 6.92 12.57
CA LEU A 78 -3.84 7.38 13.03
C LEU A 78 -3.86 8.84 13.52
N ILE A 79 -4.58 9.71 12.78
CA ILE A 79 -4.74 11.13 13.13
C ILE A 79 -5.49 11.27 14.46
N LEU A 80 -6.49 10.43 14.67
CA LEU A 80 -7.27 10.45 15.89
C LEU A 80 -6.52 9.89 17.10
N TYR A 81 -5.76 8.79 16.91
CA TYR A 81 -4.84 8.27 17.92
C TYR A 81 -3.87 9.37 18.38
N TRP A 82 -3.25 10.09 17.43
CA TRP A 82 -2.32 11.17 17.78
C TRP A 82 -3.00 12.31 18.57
N CYS A 83 -4.23 12.66 18.20
CA CYS A 83 -5.03 13.65 18.92
C CYS A 83 -5.41 13.20 20.33
N CYS A 84 -5.71 11.91 20.53
CA CYS A 84 -6.10 11.37 21.84
C CYS A 84 -4.89 11.14 22.76
N VAL A 85 -3.76 10.67 22.22
CA VAL A 85 -2.51 10.47 22.96
C VAL A 85 -1.95 11.78 23.50
N ARG A 86 -1.96 12.86 22.70
CA ARG A 86 -1.42 14.16 23.11
C ARG A 86 -2.13 14.75 24.34
N ARG A 87 -3.40 14.40 24.58
CA ARG A 87 -4.18 14.92 25.71
C ARG A 87 -3.75 14.33 27.05
N ARG A 88 -3.36 13.06 27.11
CA ARG A 88 -2.96 12.43 28.38
C ARG A 88 -1.67 13.00 28.97
N THR A 89 -0.81 13.63 28.16
CA THR A 89 0.49 14.15 28.60
C THR A 89 0.41 15.57 29.17
N VAL A 90 -0.48 16.42 28.66
CA VAL A 90 -0.62 17.80 29.14
C VAL A 90 -1.32 17.88 30.51
N ASP A 91 -2.19 16.93 30.82
CA ASP A 91 -2.90 16.89 32.11
C ASP A 91 -2.01 16.44 33.29
N GLN A 92 -0.80 15.93 33.01
CA GLN A 92 0.16 15.48 34.03
C GLN A 92 1.22 16.56 34.36
N LEU A 93 1.11 17.74 33.76
CA LEU A 93 2.06 18.86 33.90
C LEU A 93 1.43 20.13 34.51
N LEU A 94 0.17 20.06 34.94
CA LEU A 94 -0.59 21.09 35.68
C LEU A 94 -1.09 20.51 37.00
#